data_AF-U5I6E2-F1
#
_entry.id   AF-U5I6E2-F1
#
_cell.length_a   1.000
_cell.length_b   1.000
_cell.length_c   1.000
_cell.angle_alpha   90.00
_cell.angle_beta   90.00
_cell.angle_gamma   90.00
#
_symmetry.space_group_name_H-M   'P 1'
#
loop_
_entity.id
_entity.type
_entity.pdbx_description
1 polymer ?
#
loop_
_entity_poly.entity_id
_entity_poly.type
_entity_poly.pdbx_seq_one_letter_code
_entity_poly.pdbx_strand_id
1 'polypeptide(L)'
;IAAKYNQESCVKYIGPNGSGHYVKMVHNGIEYSDMQLISESYFLLKHLIGMNNIELSNTFKEWNKGELSSYLIEITGNILCKKDSENRFIIDFILDTASSKGTGIWTAKSALDLNCPCSIVTESVFLRFLSSLKANRMIASTILSGPQSNTMDNFNKSEFIEDIRKALYLGKIVSYAQGFSLMKRASEYYNWNLNFSNIAKIFRAGCIIRADFLNDIASSYSGDDVIIDLLFAPQFQDIIRLYQLSLRNVVVMAIKMGIAVP
;
A
#
# COMPACT_ATOMS: atom_id res chain seq x y z
N ILE A 1 -24.40 12.50 6.65
CA ILE A 1 -24.26 11.16 7.29
C ILE A 1 -22.78 10.80 7.23
N ALA A 2 -22.14 10.47 8.35
CA ALA A 2 -20.73 10.09 8.42
C ALA A 2 -20.58 8.70 9.06
N ALA A 3 -19.59 7.92 8.63
CA ALA A 3 -19.22 6.69 9.33
C ALA A 3 -18.79 7.01 10.77
N LYS A 4 -18.96 6.05 11.68
CA LYS A 4 -18.52 6.17 13.07
C LYS A 4 -17.53 5.05 13.40
N TYR A 5 -16.50 5.38 14.18
CA TYR A 5 -15.56 4.43 14.76
C TYR A 5 -15.55 4.64 16.27
N ASN A 6 -15.85 3.61 17.07
CA ASN A 6 -16.01 3.72 18.53
C ASN A 6 -16.86 4.92 18.95
N GLN A 7 -18.04 5.09 18.32
CA GLN A 7 -18.99 6.19 18.53
C GLN A 7 -18.50 7.59 18.07
N GLU A 8 -17.23 7.76 17.70
CA GLU A 8 -16.70 8.99 17.12
C GLU A 8 -16.99 9.07 15.61
N SER A 9 -17.59 10.18 15.17
CA SER A 9 -17.83 10.42 13.74
C SER A 9 -16.50 10.65 12.99
N CYS A 10 -16.33 9.97 11.86
CA CYS A 10 -15.19 10.12 10.95
C CYS A 10 -15.34 11.38 10.08
N VAL A 11 -15.55 12.53 10.74
CA VAL A 11 -15.61 13.87 10.13
C VAL A 11 -15.10 14.89 11.14
N LYS A 12 -14.20 15.77 10.69
CA LYS A 12 -13.64 16.88 11.47
C LYS A 12 -13.43 18.07 10.54
N TYR A 13 -13.38 19.26 11.11
CA TYR A 13 -12.85 20.42 10.39
C TYR A 13 -11.36 20.21 10.15
N ILE A 14 -10.93 20.23 8.89
CA ILE A 14 -9.54 19.95 8.50
C ILE A 14 -8.66 21.20 8.61
N GLY A 15 -9.17 22.34 8.16
CA GLY A 15 -8.42 23.58 8.07
C GLY A 15 -9.08 24.55 7.07
N PRO A 16 -8.43 25.69 6.79
CA PRO A 16 -8.96 26.70 5.88
C PRO A 16 -8.85 26.26 4.41
N ASN A 17 -9.49 27.03 3.52
CA ASN A 17 -9.32 26.94 2.07
C ASN A 17 -9.51 25.52 1.50
N GLY A 18 -8.60 25.06 0.65
CA GLY A 18 -8.63 23.74 0.00
C GLY A 18 -8.06 22.58 0.84
N SER A 19 -7.76 22.79 2.12
CA SER A 19 -7.09 21.78 2.97
C SER A 19 -7.82 20.43 3.03
N GLY A 20 -9.15 20.43 3.10
CA GLY A 20 -9.94 19.20 3.07
C GLY A 20 -9.80 18.41 1.76
N HIS A 21 -9.77 19.11 0.63
CA HIS A 21 -9.52 18.48 -0.68
C HIS A 21 -8.09 17.97 -0.79
N TYR A 22 -7.11 18.69 -0.23
CA TYR A 22 -5.72 18.25 -0.19
C TYR A 22 -5.54 16.97 0.63
N VAL A 23 -6.13 16.90 1.83
CA VAL A 23 -6.12 15.68 2.65
C VAL A 23 -6.76 14.51 1.90
N LYS A 24 -7.85 14.74 1.15
CA LYS A 24 -8.47 13.70 0.31
C LYS A 24 -7.57 13.27 -0.86
N MET A 25 -6.86 14.20 -1.47
CA MET A 25 -5.89 13.91 -2.52
C MET A 25 -4.79 12.98 -1.99
N VAL A 26 -4.17 13.32 -0.85
CA VAL A 26 -3.14 12.48 -0.22
C VAL A 26 -3.70 11.11 0.19
N HIS A 27 -4.91 11.05 0.75
CA HIS A 27 -5.60 9.76 1.01
C HIS A 27 -5.63 8.87 -0.25
N ASN A 28 -6.00 9.41 -1.41
CA ASN A 28 -6.03 8.63 -2.64
C ASN A 28 -4.62 8.26 -3.15
N GLY A 29 -3.60 9.06 -2.84
CA GLY A 29 -2.21 8.67 -3.06
C GLY A 29 -1.82 7.44 -2.24
N ILE A 30 -2.11 7.46 -0.93
CA ILE A 30 -1.88 6.33 -0.02
C ILE A 30 -2.67 5.09 -0.47
N GLU A 31 -3.91 5.27 -0.93
CA GLU A 31 -4.72 4.19 -1.50
C GLU A 31 -4.03 3.53 -2.71
N TYR A 32 -3.38 4.32 -3.57
CA TYR A 32 -2.65 3.78 -4.73
C TYR A 32 -1.47 2.93 -4.29
N SER A 33 -0.72 3.39 -3.28
CA SER A 33 0.40 2.62 -2.73
C SER A 33 -0.02 1.35 -2.02
N ASP A 34 -1.11 1.37 -1.24
CA ASP A 34 -1.59 0.15 -0.58
C ASP A 34 -2.00 -0.90 -1.61
N MET A 35 -2.74 -0.50 -2.64
CA MET A 35 -3.12 -1.41 -3.73
C MET A 35 -1.90 -1.96 -4.47
N GLN A 36 -0.88 -1.13 -4.69
CA GLN A 36 0.33 -1.53 -5.40
C GLN A 36 1.16 -2.54 -4.59
N LEU A 37 1.43 -2.25 -3.31
CA LEU A 37 2.14 -3.16 -2.40
C LEU A 37 1.41 -4.51 -2.25
N ILE A 38 0.07 -4.49 -2.16
CA ILE A 38 -0.76 -5.70 -2.15
C ILE A 38 -0.60 -6.48 -3.47
N SER A 39 -0.57 -5.78 -4.61
CA SER A 39 -0.42 -6.42 -5.92
C SER A 39 0.95 -7.09 -6.10
N GLU A 40 2.01 -6.48 -5.58
CA GLU A 40 3.36 -7.06 -5.58
C GLU A 40 3.43 -8.30 -4.69
N SER A 41 2.83 -8.24 -3.51
CA SER A 41 2.73 -9.38 -2.60
C SER A 41 1.97 -10.54 -3.26
N TYR A 42 0.84 -10.24 -3.91
CA TYR A 42 0.10 -11.20 -4.73
C TYR A 42 0.97 -11.81 -5.83
N PHE A 43 1.71 -10.97 -6.57
CA PHE A 43 2.52 -11.40 -7.71
C PHE A 43 3.67 -12.32 -7.27
N LEU A 44 4.34 -12.00 -6.17
CA LEU A 44 5.36 -12.84 -5.54
C LEU A 44 4.77 -14.19 -5.08
N LEU A 45 3.65 -14.18 -4.35
CA LEU A 45 3.02 -15.42 -3.91
C LEU A 45 2.56 -16.30 -5.09
N LYS A 46 2.03 -15.70 -6.15
CA LYS A 46 1.54 -16.44 -7.32
C LYS A 46 2.68 -17.01 -8.17
N HIS A 47 3.63 -16.16 -8.55
CA HIS A 47 4.64 -16.52 -9.56
C HIS A 47 5.93 -17.06 -8.96
N LEU A 48 6.30 -16.66 -7.76
CA LEU A 48 7.51 -17.15 -7.10
C LEU A 48 7.24 -18.36 -6.20
N ILE A 49 6.20 -18.29 -5.36
CA ILE A 49 5.84 -19.42 -4.48
C ILE A 49 5.05 -20.50 -5.22
N GLY A 50 4.28 -20.11 -6.23
CA GLY A 50 3.43 -21.00 -7.03
C GLY A 50 2.04 -21.23 -6.42
N MET A 51 1.52 -20.29 -5.61
CA MET A 51 0.20 -20.44 -5.00
C MET A 51 -0.93 -20.30 -6.03
N ASN A 52 -1.94 -21.15 -5.91
CA ASN A 52 -3.20 -21.00 -6.64
C ASN A 52 -4.12 -19.96 -5.98
N ASN A 53 -5.19 -19.56 -6.68
CA ASN A 53 -6.08 -18.50 -6.22
C ASN A 53 -6.80 -18.79 -4.88
N ILE A 54 -7.07 -20.05 -4.55
CA ILE A 54 -7.66 -20.43 -3.26
C ILE A 54 -6.65 -20.28 -2.13
N GLU A 55 -5.41 -20.73 -2.35
CA GLU A 55 -4.31 -20.55 -1.39
C GLU A 55 -4.06 -19.06 -1.15
N LEU A 56 -3.96 -18.26 -2.22
CA LEU A 56 -3.82 -16.81 -2.13
C LEU A 56 -4.98 -16.18 -1.34
N SER A 57 -6.23 -16.53 -1.66
CA SER A 57 -7.42 -16.07 -0.91
C SER A 57 -7.27 -16.37 0.59
N ASN A 58 -6.88 -17.60 0.94
CA ASN A 58 -6.74 -18.02 2.32
C ASN A 58 -5.60 -17.28 3.03
N THR A 59 -4.47 -17.06 2.36
CA THR A 59 -3.35 -16.27 2.89
C THR A 59 -3.76 -14.84 3.18
N PHE A 60 -4.42 -14.13 2.25
CA PHE A 60 -4.87 -12.77 2.49
C PHE A 60 -5.96 -12.69 3.58
N LYS A 61 -6.87 -13.68 3.65
CA LYS A 61 -7.85 -13.78 4.74
C LYS A 61 -7.19 -13.99 6.11
N GLU A 62 -6.11 -14.76 6.16
CA GLU A 62 -5.34 -14.95 7.40
C GLU A 62 -4.58 -13.69 7.79
N TRP A 63 -3.92 -13.03 6.84
CA TRP A 63 -3.25 -11.74 7.08
C TRP A 63 -4.22 -10.68 7.59
N ASN A 64 -5.48 -10.71 7.14
CA ASN A 64 -6.51 -9.78 7.60
C ASN A 64 -6.93 -9.97 9.07
N LYS A 65 -6.54 -11.07 9.73
CA LYS A 65 -6.78 -11.29 11.15
C LYS A 65 -5.70 -10.70 12.06
N GLY A 66 -4.57 -10.27 11.47
CA GLY A 66 -3.43 -9.72 12.18
C GLY A 66 -3.23 -8.23 11.91
N GLU A 67 -1.97 -7.78 11.96
CA GLU A 67 -1.59 -6.37 11.81
C GLU A 67 -1.94 -5.75 10.44
N LEU A 68 -2.18 -6.59 9.42
CA LEU A 68 -2.63 -6.17 8.09
C LEU A 68 -4.15 -5.98 7.98
N SER A 69 -4.90 -6.20 9.07
CA SER A 69 -6.36 -5.98 9.16
C SER A 69 -6.77 -4.64 8.53
N SER A 70 -7.40 -4.74 7.35
CA SER A 70 -7.79 -3.59 6.55
C SER A 70 -8.79 -3.96 5.47
N TYR A 71 -9.56 -2.98 5.02
CA TYR A 71 -10.55 -3.21 3.97
C TYR A 71 -9.92 -3.72 2.66
N LEU A 72 -8.75 -3.20 2.27
CA LEU A 72 -8.08 -3.60 1.04
C LEU A 72 -7.57 -5.06 1.08
N ILE A 73 -7.08 -5.52 2.24
CA ILE A 73 -6.68 -6.92 2.43
C ILE A 73 -7.91 -7.85 2.44
N GLU A 74 -8.97 -7.43 3.13
CA GLU A 74 -10.27 -8.16 3.17
C GLU A 74 -10.83 -8.39 1.76
N ILE A 75 -10.98 -7.33 0.96
CA ILE A 75 -11.53 -7.48 -0.39
C ILE A 75 -10.59 -8.24 -1.31
N THR A 76 -9.28 -8.16 -1.11
CA THR A 76 -8.31 -8.95 -1.89
C THR A 76 -8.54 -10.45 -1.67
N GLY A 77 -8.69 -10.88 -0.42
CA GLY A 77 -9.04 -12.27 -0.10
C GLY A 77 -10.37 -12.72 -0.73
N ASN A 78 -11.35 -11.83 -0.81
CA ASN A 78 -12.66 -12.11 -1.44
C ASN A 78 -12.59 -12.15 -2.98
N ILE A 79 -11.81 -11.25 -3.59
CA ILE A 79 -11.62 -11.16 -5.05
C ILE A 79 -10.95 -12.44 -5.57
N LEU A 80 -9.90 -12.91 -4.87
CA LEU A 80 -9.11 -14.07 -5.31
C LEU A 80 -9.93 -15.36 -5.39
N CYS A 81 -10.92 -15.56 -4.51
CA CYS A 81 -11.80 -16.72 -4.59
C CYS A 81 -13.08 -16.51 -5.43
N LYS A 82 -13.28 -15.33 -6.02
CA LYS A 82 -14.51 -15.04 -6.78
C LYS A 82 -14.49 -15.74 -8.13
N LYS A 83 -15.58 -16.45 -8.42
CA LYS A 83 -15.80 -17.16 -9.69
C LYS A 83 -16.96 -16.60 -10.50
N ASP A 84 -16.89 -16.77 -11.82
CA ASP A 84 -17.98 -16.49 -12.76
C ASP A 84 -18.99 -17.65 -12.84
N SER A 85 -19.97 -17.55 -13.74
CA SER A 85 -20.98 -18.59 -14.00
C SER A 85 -20.40 -19.89 -14.57
N GLU A 86 -19.19 -19.86 -15.12
CA GLU A 86 -18.49 -21.02 -15.68
C GLU A 86 -17.48 -21.61 -14.67
N ASN A 87 -17.53 -21.20 -13.40
CA ASN A 87 -16.64 -21.66 -12.32
C ASN A 87 -15.15 -21.30 -12.55
N ARG A 88 -14.87 -20.27 -13.35
CA ARG A 88 -13.52 -19.72 -13.58
C ARG A 88 -13.25 -18.57 -12.61
N PHE A 89 -12.02 -18.45 -12.12
CA PHE A 89 -11.64 -17.35 -11.25
C PHE A 89 -11.60 -16.03 -12.02
N ILE A 90 -12.42 -15.06 -11.61
CA ILE A 90 -12.61 -13.81 -12.39
C ILE A 90 -11.29 -13.04 -12.54
N ILE A 91 -10.46 -13.04 -11.49
CA ILE A 91 -9.19 -12.29 -11.46
C ILE A 91 -8.25 -12.64 -12.62
N ASP A 92 -8.26 -13.90 -13.08
CA ASP A 92 -7.38 -14.36 -14.16
C ASP A 92 -7.85 -13.90 -15.56
N PHE A 93 -9.08 -13.40 -15.67
CA PHE A 93 -9.69 -12.94 -16.92
C PHE A 93 -9.86 -11.40 -16.96
N ILE A 94 -9.44 -10.70 -15.90
CA ILE A 94 -9.41 -9.23 -15.90
C ILE A 94 -8.16 -8.77 -16.66
N LEU A 95 -8.36 -7.85 -17.61
CA LEU A 95 -7.26 -7.21 -18.33
C LEU A 95 -6.35 -6.46 -17.35
N ASP A 96 -5.04 -6.73 -17.41
CA ASP A 96 -3.99 -6.17 -16.57
C ASP A 96 -3.61 -4.72 -16.98
N THR A 97 -4.61 -3.87 -17.11
CA THR A 97 -4.47 -2.43 -17.41
C THR A 97 -5.20 -1.62 -16.35
N ALA A 98 -4.46 -1.07 -15.40
CA ALA A 98 -5.02 -0.27 -14.33
C ALA A 98 -5.38 1.13 -14.84
N SER A 99 -6.64 1.55 -14.61
CA SER A 99 -7.06 2.92 -14.85
C SER A 99 -6.64 3.85 -13.71
N SER A 100 -6.58 5.16 -13.99
CA SER A 100 -6.41 6.21 -12.99
C SER A 100 -7.35 7.37 -13.27
N LYS A 101 -7.93 7.96 -12.22
CA LYS A 101 -8.78 9.15 -12.29
C LYS A 101 -8.03 10.45 -11.94
N GLY A 102 -6.71 10.40 -11.83
CA GLY A 102 -5.85 11.58 -11.65
C GLY A 102 -5.46 11.94 -10.22
N THR A 103 -6.20 11.52 -9.18
CA THR A 103 -5.90 11.93 -7.80
C THR A 103 -4.55 11.44 -7.29
N GLY A 104 -4.13 10.22 -7.63
CA GLY A 104 -2.77 9.73 -7.33
C GLY A 104 -1.68 10.55 -8.03
N ILE A 105 -1.93 10.98 -9.27
CA ILE A 105 -1.02 11.85 -10.04
C ILE A 105 -0.87 13.21 -9.35
N TRP A 106 -1.97 13.77 -8.83
CA TRP A 106 -1.92 15.05 -8.11
C TRP A 106 -1.12 14.95 -6.81
N THR A 107 -1.21 13.85 -6.07
CA THR A 107 -0.36 13.62 -4.89
C THR A 107 1.12 13.58 -5.27
N ALA A 108 1.48 12.82 -6.32
CA ALA A 108 2.87 12.74 -6.79
C ALA A 108 3.39 14.10 -7.27
N LYS A 109 2.58 14.86 -8.04
CA LYS A 109 2.94 16.23 -8.46
C LYS A 109 3.13 17.17 -7.28
N SER A 110 2.20 17.15 -6.32
CA SER A 110 2.31 17.99 -5.13
C SER A 110 3.54 17.65 -4.28
N ALA A 111 3.96 16.39 -4.25
CA ALA A 111 5.18 15.98 -3.58
C ALA A 111 6.43 16.57 -4.25
N LEU A 112 6.48 16.58 -5.58
CA LEU A 112 7.52 17.24 -6.36
C LEU A 112 7.51 18.76 -6.12
N ASP A 113 6.34 19.41 -6.21
CA ASP A 113 6.19 20.86 -6.03
C ASP A 113 6.64 21.32 -4.63
N LEU A 114 6.41 20.49 -3.60
CA LEU A 114 6.75 20.79 -2.21
C LEU A 114 8.14 20.26 -1.77
N ASN A 115 8.92 19.68 -2.69
CA ASN A 115 10.21 19.05 -2.40
C ASN A 115 10.10 18.04 -1.23
N CYS A 116 9.11 17.15 -1.29
CA CYS A 116 8.83 16.16 -0.26
C CYS A 116 8.94 14.74 -0.85
N PRO A 117 9.78 13.85 -0.28
CA PRO A 117 9.86 12.46 -0.74
C PRO A 117 8.51 11.74 -0.60
N CYS A 118 7.95 11.28 -1.71
CA CYS A 118 6.74 10.48 -1.77
C CYS A 118 6.88 9.38 -2.84
N SER A 119 7.96 8.60 -2.70
CA SER A 119 8.40 7.66 -3.74
C SER A 119 7.39 6.53 -3.98
N ILE A 120 6.82 5.94 -2.93
CA ILE A 120 5.97 4.75 -3.08
C ILE A 120 4.67 5.11 -3.83
N VAL A 121 4.05 6.24 -3.48
CA VAL A 121 2.87 6.74 -4.21
C VAL A 121 3.22 7.07 -5.66
N THR A 122 4.39 7.65 -5.89
CA THR A 122 4.85 8.02 -7.24
C THR A 122 5.09 6.78 -8.12
N GLU A 123 5.79 5.77 -7.61
CA GLU A 123 5.99 4.50 -8.32
C GLU A 123 4.66 3.77 -8.56
N SER A 124 3.74 3.81 -7.60
CA SER A 124 2.39 3.26 -7.78
C SER A 124 1.59 3.93 -8.91
N VAL A 125 1.87 5.21 -9.19
CA VAL A 125 1.30 5.89 -10.36
C VAL A 125 1.99 5.42 -11.64
N PHE A 126 3.33 5.34 -11.65
CA PHE A 126 4.07 4.87 -12.81
C PHE A 126 3.75 3.44 -13.20
N LEU A 127 3.52 2.54 -12.24
CA LEU A 127 3.15 1.15 -12.53
C LEU A 127 1.78 1.02 -13.16
N ARG A 128 0.84 1.92 -12.84
CA ARG A 128 -0.43 2.00 -13.57
C ARG A 128 -0.20 2.42 -15.02
N PHE A 129 0.69 3.38 -15.28
CA PHE A 129 1.06 3.75 -16.65
C PHE A 129 1.76 2.60 -17.37
N LEU A 130 2.69 1.90 -16.72
CA LEU A 130 3.35 0.73 -17.30
C LEU A 130 2.34 -0.36 -17.65
N SER A 131 1.35 -0.59 -16.78
CA SER A 131 0.28 -1.57 -17.04
C SER A 131 -0.55 -1.20 -18.27
N SER A 132 -0.80 0.08 -18.55
CA SER A 132 -1.59 0.51 -19.72
C SER A 132 -0.84 0.32 -21.04
N LEU A 133 0.49 0.23 -21.02
CA LEU A 133 1.34 -0.09 -22.17
C LEU A 133 1.30 -1.59 -22.55
N LYS A 134 0.11 -2.21 -22.54
CA LYS A 134 -0.06 -3.67 -22.74
C LYS A 134 0.57 -4.18 -24.03
N ALA A 135 0.34 -3.50 -25.15
CA ALA A 135 0.91 -3.91 -26.45
C ALA A 135 2.44 -3.91 -26.40
N ASN A 136 3.05 -2.86 -25.84
CA ASN A 136 4.50 -2.75 -25.70
C ASN A 136 5.04 -3.86 -24.78
N ARG A 137 4.36 -4.16 -23.67
CA ARG A 137 4.77 -5.25 -22.75
C ARG A 137 4.70 -6.63 -23.42
N MET A 138 3.65 -6.89 -24.21
CA MET A 138 3.52 -8.14 -24.96
C MET A 138 4.64 -8.29 -26.00
N ILE A 139 4.93 -7.24 -26.77
CA ILE A 139 6.06 -7.25 -27.73
C ILE A 139 7.40 -7.41 -27.00
N ALA A 140 7.62 -6.67 -25.91
CA ALA A 140 8.85 -6.75 -25.14
C ALA A 140 9.08 -8.17 -24.58
N SER A 141 8.02 -8.88 -24.16
CA SER A 141 8.13 -10.26 -23.66
C SER A 141 8.58 -11.29 -24.70
N THR A 142 8.48 -11.00 -26.01
CA THR A 142 8.98 -11.90 -27.06
C THR A 142 10.42 -11.60 -27.47
N ILE A 143 10.95 -10.43 -27.08
CA ILE A 143 12.27 -9.92 -27.50
C ILE A 143 13.27 -9.93 -26.33
N LEU A 144 12.82 -9.55 -25.14
CA LEU A 144 13.64 -9.43 -23.94
C LEU A 144 13.56 -10.71 -23.12
N SER A 145 14.71 -11.19 -22.65
CA SER A 145 14.81 -12.35 -21.77
C SER A 145 15.16 -11.92 -20.34
N GLY A 146 14.51 -12.54 -19.37
CA GLY A 146 14.85 -12.41 -17.94
C GLY A 146 15.79 -13.53 -17.48
N PRO A 147 16.17 -13.56 -16.20
CA PRO A 147 16.89 -14.69 -15.62
C PRO A 147 16.10 -15.99 -15.82
N GLN A 148 16.81 -17.08 -16.15
CA GLN A 148 16.20 -18.40 -16.18
C GLN A 148 15.86 -18.79 -14.74
N SER A 149 14.62 -19.21 -14.51
CA SER A 149 14.15 -19.66 -13.20
C SER A 149 14.92 -20.91 -12.79
N ASN A 150 16.03 -20.72 -12.07
CA ASN A 150 16.73 -21.82 -11.44
C ASN A 150 15.88 -22.25 -10.23
N THR A 151 15.71 -23.56 -10.07
CA THR A 151 15.11 -24.13 -8.87
C THR A 151 15.84 -23.57 -7.66
N MET A 152 15.09 -22.97 -6.73
CA MET A 152 15.69 -22.53 -5.47
C MET A 152 15.92 -23.74 -4.58
N ASP A 153 17.13 -24.27 -4.62
CA ASP A 153 17.55 -25.31 -3.70
C ASP A 153 17.44 -24.79 -2.26
N ASN A 154 16.81 -25.57 -1.37
CA ASN A 154 16.58 -25.25 0.05
C ASN A 154 15.68 -24.02 0.35
N PHE A 155 14.78 -23.64 -0.55
CA PHE A 155 13.84 -22.53 -0.29
C PHE A 155 12.68 -22.92 0.63
N ASN A 156 12.65 -22.32 1.83
CA ASN A 156 11.53 -22.45 2.76
C ASN A 156 10.38 -21.53 2.36
N LYS A 157 9.38 -22.08 1.66
CA LYS A 157 8.18 -21.34 1.23
C LYS A 157 7.46 -20.66 2.39
N SER A 158 7.32 -21.32 3.54
CA SER A 158 6.58 -20.80 4.68
C SER A 158 7.26 -19.54 5.26
N GLU A 159 8.58 -19.61 5.42
CA GLU A 159 9.37 -18.47 5.91
C GLU A 159 9.32 -17.30 4.92
N PHE A 160 9.40 -17.58 3.62
CA PHE A 160 9.34 -16.50 2.63
C PHE A 160 7.95 -15.87 2.50
N ILE A 161 6.86 -16.63 2.70
CA ILE A 161 5.50 -16.07 2.79
C ILE A 161 5.41 -15.08 3.95
N GLU A 162 6.02 -15.41 5.09
CA GLU A 162 6.09 -14.51 6.25
C GLU A 162 6.98 -13.29 5.97
N ASP A 163 8.08 -13.46 5.24
CA ASP A 163 8.91 -12.34 4.80
C ASP A 163 8.13 -11.38 3.88
N ILE A 164 7.33 -11.89 2.94
CA ILE A 164 6.44 -11.07 2.10
C ILE A 164 5.43 -10.31 2.97
N ARG A 165 4.79 -10.98 3.95
CA ARG A 165 3.82 -10.35 4.85
C ARG A 165 4.42 -9.19 5.63
N LYS A 166 5.62 -9.40 6.19
CA LYS A 166 6.38 -8.38 6.93
C LYS A 166 6.84 -7.24 6.03
N ALA A 167 7.32 -7.55 4.82
CA ALA A 167 7.72 -6.55 3.82
C ALA A 167 6.53 -5.68 3.39
N LEU A 168 5.36 -6.28 3.14
CA LEU A 168 4.11 -5.58 2.85
C LEU A 168 3.74 -4.61 3.97
N TYR A 169 3.76 -5.08 5.23
CA TYR A 169 3.41 -4.23 6.36
C TYR A 169 4.41 -3.08 6.56
N LEU A 170 5.71 -3.34 6.43
CA LEU A 170 6.74 -2.29 6.50
C LEU A 170 6.59 -1.28 5.35
N GLY A 171 6.34 -1.74 4.12
CA GLY A 171 6.08 -0.87 2.97
C GLY A 171 4.87 0.04 3.20
N LYS A 172 3.81 -0.49 3.84
CA LYS A 172 2.65 0.28 4.25
C LYS A 172 3.01 1.37 5.27
N ILE A 173 3.79 1.05 6.30
CA ILE A 173 4.27 2.03 7.29
C ILE A 173 5.03 3.17 6.61
N VAL A 174 5.96 2.84 5.72
CA VAL A 174 6.77 3.83 4.98
C VAL A 174 5.89 4.69 4.08
N SER A 175 4.91 4.10 3.39
CA SER A 175 4.01 4.88 2.52
C SER A 175 3.17 5.88 3.31
N TYR A 176 2.61 5.46 4.45
CA TYR A 176 1.86 6.37 5.32
C TYR A 176 2.78 7.44 5.92
N ALA A 177 4.02 7.11 6.31
CA ALA A 177 4.98 8.11 6.76
C ALA A 177 5.24 9.18 5.70
N GLN A 178 5.47 8.77 4.44
CA GLN A 178 5.63 9.70 3.31
C GLN A 178 4.39 10.57 3.08
N GLY A 179 3.19 9.97 3.12
CA GLY A 179 1.93 10.71 2.94
C GLY A 179 1.68 11.73 4.06
N PHE A 180 1.93 11.37 5.32
CA PHE A 180 1.80 12.30 6.45
C PHE A 180 2.88 13.39 6.43
N SER A 181 4.11 13.06 6.04
CA SER A 181 5.18 14.03 5.83
C SER A 181 4.82 15.05 4.74
N LEU A 182 4.21 14.58 3.64
CA LEU A 182 3.68 15.47 2.60
C LEU A 182 2.57 16.40 3.11
N MET A 183 1.62 15.89 3.92
CA MET A 183 0.59 16.73 4.54
C MET A 183 1.20 17.73 5.52
N LYS A 184 2.25 17.36 6.25
CA LYS A 184 2.98 18.25 7.15
C LYS A 184 3.66 19.38 6.39
N ARG A 185 4.43 19.06 5.34
CA ARG A 185 5.05 20.06 4.47
C ARG A 185 4.01 21.00 3.85
N ALA A 186 2.88 20.47 3.40
CA ALA A 186 1.79 21.28 2.86
C ALA A 186 1.16 22.18 3.92
N SER A 187 0.96 21.67 5.14
CA SER A 187 0.42 22.45 6.26
C SER A 187 1.30 23.65 6.60
N GLU A 188 2.62 23.45 6.59
CA GLU A 188 3.62 24.51 6.80
C GLU A 188 3.60 25.52 5.64
N TYR A 189 3.66 25.04 4.39
CA TYR A 189 3.72 25.90 3.21
C TYR A 189 2.45 26.75 3.02
N TYR A 190 1.27 26.17 3.26
CA TYR A 190 -0.02 26.86 3.07
C TYR A 190 -0.61 27.46 4.36
N ASN A 191 0.10 27.37 5.49
CA ASN A 191 -0.36 27.83 6.82
C ASN A 191 -1.73 27.25 7.22
N TRP A 192 -1.95 25.95 7.00
CA TRP A 192 -3.24 25.29 7.29
C TRP A 192 -3.39 24.78 8.72
N ASN A 193 -2.28 24.66 9.46
CA ASN A 193 -2.24 24.17 10.84
C ASN A 193 -3.01 22.85 11.02
N LEU A 194 -2.73 21.88 10.13
CA LEU A 194 -3.42 20.59 10.08
C LEU A 194 -3.21 19.79 11.37
N ASN A 195 -4.29 19.17 11.86
CA ASN A 195 -4.23 18.25 13.00
C ASN A 195 -4.13 16.79 12.52
N PHE A 196 -2.92 16.22 12.58
CA PHE A 196 -2.65 14.88 12.06
C PHE A 196 -3.34 13.75 12.85
N SER A 197 -3.57 13.92 14.16
CA SER A 197 -4.36 12.96 14.94
C SER A 197 -5.81 12.91 14.45
N ASN A 198 -6.43 14.06 14.21
CA ASN A 198 -7.78 14.15 13.65
C ASN A 198 -7.85 13.57 12.23
N ILE A 199 -6.85 13.84 11.38
CA ILE A 199 -6.77 13.27 10.03
C ILE A 199 -6.70 11.73 10.09
N ALA A 200 -5.84 11.16 10.93
CA ALA A 200 -5.77 9.72 11.11
C ALA A 200 -7.10 9.15 11.63
N LYS A 201 -7.74 9.83 12.59
CA LYS A 201 -9.02 9.40 13.17
C LYS A 201 -10.15 9.32 12.15
N ILE A 202 -10.23 10.25 11.20
CA ILE A 202 -11.27 10.23 10.16
C ILE A 202 -11.04 9.17 9.08
N PHE A 203 -9.82 8.65 8.93
CA PHE A 203 -9.53 7.56 8.01
C PHE A 203 -9.90 6.17 8.57
N ARG A 204 -10.16 6.04 9.88
CA ARG A 204 -10.39 4.74 10.53
C ARG A 204 -11.65 4.00 10.06
N ALA A 205 -12.64 4.72 9.54
CA ALA A 205 -13.86 4.11 9.00
C ALA A 205 -14.43 4.89 7.81
N GLY A 206 -15.24 4.22 6.99
CA GLY A 206 -15.93 4.82 5.84
C GLY A 206 -15.05 5.06 4.60
N CYS A 207 -13.74 5.21 4.75
CA CYS A 207 -12.81 5.36 3.63
C CYS A 207 -12.25 4.02 3.13
N ILE A 208 -11.52 4.04 1.99
CA ILE A 208 -10.97 2.84 1.35
C ILE A 208 -9.74 2.33 2.12
N ILE A 209 -8.88 3.22 2.59
CA ILE A 209 -7.63 2.87 3.30
C ILE A 209 -7.85 2.51 4.78
N ARG A 210 -9.10 2.29 5.19
CA ARG A 210 -9.45 2.00 6.59
C ARG A 210 -8.78 0.70 7.06
N ALA A 211 -8.13 0.78 8.21
CA ALA A 211 -7.31 -0.27 8.81
C ALA A 211 -7.15 -0.02 10.31
N ASP A 212 -6.92 -1.07 11.09
CA ASP A 212 -6.66 -0.93 12.54
C ASP A 212 -5.38 -0.13 12.82
N PHE A 213 -4.38 -0.26 11.93
CA PHE A 213 -3.14 0.52 11.90
C PHE A 213 -3.33 2.06 11.98
N LEU A 214 -4.47 2.59 11.53
CA LEU A 214 -4.75 4.03 11.66
C LEU A 214 -4.98 4.49 13.10
N ASN A 215 -5.33 3.57 14.02
CA ASN A 215 -5.39 3.87 15.44
C ASN A 215 -3.99 4.14 16.00
N ASP A 216 -3.00 3.38 15.54
CA ASP A 216 -1.61 3.54 15.97
C ASP A 216 -1.08 4.89 15.51
N ILE A 217 -1.36 5.30 14.27
CA ILE A 217 -1.02 6.64 13.75
C ILE A 217 -1.74 7.74 14.53
N ALA A 218 -3.04 7.60 14.77
CA ALA A 218 -3.81 8.59 15.51
C ALA A 218 -3.26 8.80 16.93
N SER A 219 -2.79 7.72 17.55
CA SER A 219 -2.18 7.70 18.87
C SER A 219 -0.78 8.34 18.84
N SER A 220 0.01 8.09 17.80
CA SER A 220 1.31 8.76 17.59
C SER A 220 1.16 10.29 17.65
N TYR A 221 0.14 10.83 16.99
CA TYR A 221 -0.05 12.29 16.91
C TYR A 221 -0.90 12.89 18.06
N SER A 222 -1.32 12.10 19.05
CA SER A 222 -2.20 12.58 20.13
C SER A 222 -1.48 13.06 21.39
N GLY A 223 -0.17 12.81 21.51
CA GLY A 223 0.63 13.26 22.65
C GLY A 223 1.05 14.73 22.54
N ASP A 224 1.59 15.26 23.64
CA ASP A 224 2.16 16.61 23.70
C ASP A 224 3.49 16.72 22.93
N ASP A 225 4.13 15.59 22.64
CA ASP A 225 5.37 15.52 21.87
C ASP A 225 5.12 15.69 20.37
N VAL A 226 5.76 16.69 19.77
CA VAL A 226 5.74 16.90 18.33
C VAL A 226 6.54 15.78 17.64
N ILE A 227 5.85 14.79 17.09
CA ILE A 227 6.50 13.77 16.27
C ILE A 227 6.98 14.41 14.96
N ILE A 228 8.28 14.28 14.70
CA ILE A 228 8.92 14.81 13.49
C ILE A 228 8.46 14.01 12.26
N ASP A 229 8.49 12.67 12.36
CA ASP A 229 8.13 11.72 11.31
C ASP A 229 7.50 10.46 11.94
N LEU A 230 6.53 9.86 11.25
CA LEU A 230 5.84 8.65 11.71
C LEU A 230 6.80 7.47 11.94
N LEU A 231 7.91 7.39 11.20
CA LEU A 231 8.93 6.36 11.39
C LEU A 231 9.61 6.43 12.77
N PHE A 232 9.51 7.56 13.47
CA PHE A 232 10.08 7.72 14.81
C PHE A 232 9.10 7.38 15.92
N ALA A 233 7.84 7.11 15.62
CA ALA A 233 6.86 6.75 16.64
C ALA A 233 7.26 5.42 17.31
N PRO A 234 7.34 5.34 18.66
CA PRO A 234 7.82 4.15 19.38
C PRO A 234 7.15 2.84 18.96
N GLN A 235 5.84 2.86 18.70
CA GLN A 235 5.08 1.70 18.26
C GLN A 235 5.57 1.10 16.92
N PHE A 236 6.20 1.89 16.04
CA PHE A 236 6.69 1.42 14.74
C PHE A 236 8.19 1.08 14.74
N GLN A 237 8.95 1.54 15.74
CA GLN A 237 10.40 1.32 15.77
C GLN A 237 10.77 -0.16 15.83
N ASP A 238 10.06 -0.95 16.67
CA ASP A 238 10.29 -2.38 16.77
C ASP A 238 9.92 -3.12 15.48
N ILE A 239 8.81 -2.73 14.84
CA ILE A 239 8.39 -3.29 13.54
C ILE A 239 9.45 -3.00 12.48
N ILE A 240 9.90 -1.74 12.36
CA ILE A 240 10.93 -1.35 11.38
C ILE A 240 12.23 -2.13 11.62
N ARG A 241 12.67 -2.23 12.89
CA ARG A 241 13.90 -2.95 13.25
C ARG A 241 13.82 -4.43 12.89
N LEU A 242 12.67 -5.07 13.15
CA LEU A 242 12.49 -6.51 12.94
C LEU A 242 12.19 -6.86 11.48
N TYR A 243 11.41 -6.05 10.76
CA TYR A 243 10.88 -6.41 9.43
C TYR A 243 11.76 -5.93 8.29
N GLN A 244 12.72 -5.04 8.54
CA GLN A 244 13.66 -4.60 7.49
C GLN A 244 14.47 -5.75 6.89
N LEU A 245 14.77 -6.81 7.66
CA LEU A 245 15.47 -7.99 7.12
C LEU A 245 14.58 -8.74 6.12
N SER A 246 13.30 -8.94 6.47
CA SER A 246 12.31 -9.55 5.58
C SER A 246 12.13 -8.74 4.28
N LEU A 247 12.06 -7.42 4.37
CA LEU A 247 12.02 -6.56 3.18
C LEU A 247 13.26 -6.75 2.30
N ARG A 248 14.45 -6.78 2.89
CA ARG A 248 15.71 -7.02 2.13
C ARG A 248 15.69 -8.39 1.46
N ASN A 249 15.25 -9.43 2.17
CA ASN A 249 15.15 -10.78 1.63
C ASN A 249 14.22 -10.82 0.41
N VAL A 250 13.04 -10.20 0.53
CA VAL A 250 12.06 -10.11 -0.58
C VAL A 250 12.65 -9.37 -1.77
N VAL A 251 13.26 -8.20 -1.57
CA VAL A 251 13.84 -7.39 -2.66
C VAL A 251 15.00 -8.12 -3.34
N VAL A 252 15.93 -8.69 -2.58
CA VAL A 252 17.05 -9.48 -3.12
C VAL A 252 16.53 -10.65 -3.94
N MET A 253 15.49 -11.32 -3.45
CA MET A 253 14.92 -12.45 -4.15
C MET A 253 14.21 -12.03 -5.44
N ALA A 254 13.41 -10.97 -5.40
CA ALA A 254 12.73 -10.43 -6.55
C ALA A 254 13.73 -10.03 -7.65
N ILE A 255 14.84 -9.38 -7.27
CA ILE A 255 15.95 -9.05 -8.20
C ILE A 255 16.54 -10.30 -8.83
N LYS A 256 16.90 -11.32 -8.03
CA LYS A 256 17.46 -12.58 -8.53
C LYS A 256 16.52 -13.29 -9.51
N MET A 257 15.23 -13.16 -9.31
CA MET A 257 14.19 -13.86 -10.06
C MET A 257 13.60 -13.02 -11.20
N GLY A 258 14.06 -11.78 -11.39
CA GLY A 258 13.54 -10.89 -12.41
C GLY A 258 12.09 -10.47 -12.19
N ILE A 259 11.63 -10.42 -10.93
CA ILE A 259 10.30 -9.97 -10.54
C ILE A 259 10.38 -8.49 -10.15
N ALA A 260 9.54 -7.66 -10.75
CA ALA A 260 9.47 -6.24 -10.42
C ALA A 260 8.73 -6.02 -9.08
N VAL A 261 9.40 -5.35 -8.14
CA VAL A 261 8.88 -4.89 -6.83
C VAL A 261 9.30 -3.43 -6.59
N PRO A 262 8.75 -2.47 -7.36
CA PRO A 262 9.28 -1.10 -7.45
C PRO A 262 9.02 -0.22 -6.23
#